data_AF-A0A7Y2GC92-F1
#
_entry.id   AF-A0A7Y2GC92-F1
#
_cell.length_a   1.000
_cell.length_b   1.000
_cell.length_c   1.000
_cell.angle_alpha   90.00
_cell.angle_beta   90.00
_cell.angle_gamma   90.00
#
_symmetry.space_group_name_H-M   'P 1'
#
loop_
_entity.id
_entity.type
_entity.pdbx_description
1 polymer ?
#
loop_
_entity_poly.entity_id
_entity_poly.type
_entity_poly.pdbx_seq_one_letter_code
_entity_poly.pdbx_strand_id
1 'polypeptide(L)'
;MKTQIPWLRVVVEGLVIVASILFAFGIDAGWDAREERGRRAVLMEDLQAELVRNAGDLSVALAEQELRALRIGILLNELTPQAKGLSADSVRALQASLAGVVSYDPSLGVLDLLIQSGDLALLEDRELRARLAGLASVSEDYLRNQVFLVQSYLNPEAILGTGSILFDYSDVISFDGTLTTASSSVQLNATKFYAFDRFMTELMVTQGKALLAEFEDLIGLMEPG
;
A
#
# COMPACT_ATOMS: atom_id res chain seq x y z
N MET A 1 -23.10 84.29 11.62
CA MET A 1 -24.03 83.13 11.70
C MET A 1 -23.19 81.88 11.87
N LYS A 2 -23.21 81.24 13.04
CA LYS A 2 -22.50 79.97 13.29
C LYS A 2 -23.44 78.82 12.93
N THR A 3 -23.24 78.22 11.77
CA THR A 3 -23.91 76.96 11.42
C THR A 3 -23.40 75.87 12.37
N GLN A 4 -24.25 75.44 13.30
CA GLN A 4 -23.95 74.29 14.17
C GLN A 4 -23.96 73.04 13.30
N ILE A 5 -22.77 72.45 13.08
CA ILE A 5 -22.64 71.16 12.40
C ILE A 5 -23.27 70.09 13.31
N PRO A 6 -24.22 69.28 12.81
CA PRO A 6 -24.90 68.26 13.61
C PRO A 6 -24.00 67.03 13.78
N TRP A 7 -22.95 67.16 14.60
CA TRP A 7 -21.91 66.14 14.81
C TRP A 7 -22.46 64.77 15.21
N LEU A 8 -23.53 64.71 16.00
CA LEU A 8 -24.18 63.45 16.38
C LEU A 8 -24.67 62.66 15.17
N ARG A 9 -25.24 63.37 14.18
CA ARG A 9 -25.73 62.76 12.95
C ARG A 9 -24.58 62.19 12.11
N VAL A 10 -23.49 62.95 11.99
CA VAL A 10 -22.29 62.51 11.25
C VAL A 10 -21.66 61.27 11.91
N VAL A 11 -21.60 61.21 13.24
CA VAL A 11 -21.09 60.03 13.97
C VAL A 11 -21.97 58.81 13.77
N VAL A 12 -23.30 58.97 13.87
CA VAL A 12 -24.25 57.87 13.64
C VAL A 12 -24.19 57.38 12.20
N GLU A 13 -24.18 58.29 11.22
CA GLU A 13 -24.03 57.94 9.80
C GLU A 13 -22.70 57.20 9.54
N GLY A 14 -21.60 57.65 10.13
CA GLY A 14 -20.31 56.95 10.06
C GLY A 14 -20.33 55.56 10.69
N LEU A 15 -20.96 55.41 11.85
CA LEU A 15 -21.07 54.12 12.55
C LEU A 15 -21.94 53.11 11.77
N VAL A 16 -23.02 53.60 11.13
CA VAL A 16 -23.86 52.78 10.25
C VAL A 16 -23.09 52.29 9.03
N ILE A 17 -22.24 53.13 8.42
CA ILE A 17 -21.39 52.73 7.29
C ILE A 17 -20.40 51.64 7.72
N VAL A 18 -19.69 51.83 8.85
CA VAL A 18 -18.74 50.84 9.36
C VAL A 18 -19.44 49.52 9.72
N ALA A 19 -20.59 49.59 10.40
CA ALA A 19 -21.37 48.39 10.74
C ALA A 19 -21.84 47.64 9.49
N SER A 20 -22.27 48.34 8.44
CA SER A 20 -22.69 47.73 7.18
C SER A 20 -21.55 47.00 6.47
N ILE A 21 -20.35 47.58 6.46
CA ILE A 21 -19.14 46.94 5.90
C ILE A 21 -18.75 45.70 6.72
N LEU A 22 -18.76 45.79 8.05
CA LEU A 22 -18.47 44.65 8.92
C LEU A 22 -19.49 43.51 8.75
N PHE A 23 -20.78 43.84 8.57
CA PHE A 23 -21.82 42.85 8.28
C PHE A 23 -21.58 42.14 6.95
N ALA A 24 -21.18 42.89 5.90
CA ALA A 24 -20.86 42.29 4.61
C ALA A 24 -19.72 41.27 4.73
N PHE A 25 -18.61 41.64 5.39
CA PHE A 25 -17.50 40.71 5.64
C PHE A 25 -17.88 39.53 6.53
N GLY A 26 -18.76 39.74 7.52
CA GLY A 26 -19.24 38.67 8.38
C GLY A 26 -20.09 37.63 7.64
N ILE A 27 -20.89 38.06 6.66
CA ILE A 27 -21.67 37.16 5.81
C ILE A 27 -20.75 36.39 4.86
N ASP A 28 -19.81 37.08 4.21
CA ASP A 28 -18.85 36.52 3.27
C ASP A 28 -18.01 35.40 3.94
N ALA A 29 -17.40 35.72 5.09
CA ALA A 29 -16.65 34.73 5.88
C ALA A 29 -17.52 33.55 6.35
N GLY A 30 -18.82 33.76 6.56
CA GLY A 30 -19.75 32.71 6.93
C GLY A 30 -20.09 31.74 5.79
N TRP A 31 -20.08 32.23 4.54
CA TRP A 31 -20.25 31.39 3.36
C TRP A 31 -18.98 30.62 3.03
N ASP A 32 -17.81 31.28 3.07
CA ASP A 32 -16.51 30.62 2.88
C ASP A 32 -16.34 29.46 3.86
N ALA A 33 -16.64 29.67 5.15
CA ALA A 33 -16.56 28.62 6.15
C ALA A 33 -17.56 27.47 5.93
N ARG A 34 -18.67 27.68 5.23
CA ARG A 34 -19.62 26.61 4.88
C ARG A 34 -19.13 25.82 3.67
N GLU A 35 -18.60 26.51 2.66
CA GLU A 35 -18.03 25.88 1.47
C GLU A 35 -16.81 25.03 1.84
N GLU A 36 -15.89 25.56 2.66
CA GLU A 36 -14.72 24.86 3.19
C GLU A 36 -15.10 23.59 3.95
N ARG A 37 -16.14 23.66 4.79
CA ARG A 37 -16.68 22.49 5.52
C ARG A 37 -17.26 21.44 4.58
N GLY A 38 -17.99 21.86 3.55
CA GLY A 38 -18.54 20.97 2.54
C GLY A 38 -17.43 20.25 1.77
N ARG A 39 -16.42 21.00 1.31
CA ARG A 39 -15.26 20.45 0.61
C ARG A 39 -14.47 19.47 1.46
N ARG A 40 -14.20 19.81 2.73
CA ARG A 40 -13.51 18.91 3.67
C ARG A 40 -14.27 17.61 3.91
N ALA A 41 -15.60 17.66 4.03
CA ALA A 41 -16.39 16.46 4.23
C ALA A 41 -16.29 15.49 3.05
N VAL A 42 -16.42 16.01 1.82
CA VAL A 42 -16.29 15.20 0.60
C VAL A 42 -14.89 14.61 0.48
N LEU A 43 -13.85 15.41 0.69
CA LEU A 43 -12.46 14.93 0.64
C LEU A 43 -12.16 13.83 1.66
N MET A 44 -12.73 13.94 2.87
CA MET A 44 -12.55 12.93 3.90
C MET A 44 -13.27 11.62 3.55
N GLU A 45 -14.49 11.72 3.00
CA GLU A 45 -15.24 10.56 2.53
C GLU A 45 -14.51 9.82 1.39
N ASP A 46 -14.02 10.56 0.39
CA ASP A 46 -13.25 10.01 -0.72
C ASP A 46 -11.95 9.35 -0.25
N LEU A 47 -11.24 10.00 0.68
CA LEU A 47 -10.00 9.47 1.24
C LEU A 47 -10.25 8.21 2.07
N GLN A 48 -11.28 8.21 2.92
CA GLN A 48 -11.65 7.03 3.70
C GLN A 48 -12.01 5.87 2.77
N ALA A 49 -12.78 6.12 1.71
CA ALA A 49 -13.13 5.11 0.72
C ALA A 49 -11.89 4.55 -0.01
N GLU A 50 -10.91 5.39 -0.35
CA GLU A 50 -9.63 4.97 -0.93
C GLU A 50 -8.84 4.08 0.04
N LEU A 51 -8.71 4.47 1.31
CA LEU A 51 -8.00 3.67 2.32
C LEU A 51 -8.67 2.32 2.58
N VAL A 52 -10.01 2.28 2.70
CA VAL A 52 -10.77 1.03 2.89
C VAL A 52 -10.55 0.09 1.72
N ARG A 53 -10.56 0.59 0.48
CA ARG A 53 -10.29 -0.21 -0.70
C ARG A 53 -8.86 -0.76 -0.67
N ASN A 54 -7.89 0.11 -0.41
CA ASN A 54 -6.47 -0.27 -0.34
C ASN A 54 -6.20 -1.32 0.73
N ALA A 55 -6.82 -1.20 1.91
CA ALA A 55 -6.73 -2.19 2.98
C ALA A 55 -7.33 -3.54 2.53
N GLY A 56 -8.50 -3.51 1.89
CA GLY A 56 -9.15 -4.69 1.33
C GLY A 56 -8.25 -5.41 0.31
N ASP A 57 -7.75 -4.68 -0.68
CA ASP A 57 -6.89 -5.23 -1.74
C ASP A 57 -5.57 -5.78 -1.16
N LEU A 58 -4.97 -5.08 -0.19
CA LEU A 58 -3.75 -5.53 0.49
C LEU A 58 -4.00 -6.79 1.31
N SER A 59 -5.14 -6.90 2.00
CA SER A 59 -5.49 -8.07 2.80
C SER A 59 -5.60 -9.35 1.93
N VAL A 60 -6.17 -9.22 0.73
CA VAL A 60 -6.26 -10.32 -0.25
C VAL A 60 -4.86 -10.69 -0.75
N ALA A 61 -4.04 -9.70 -1.09
CA ALA A 61 -2.67 -9.93 -1.55
C ALA A 61 -1.83 -10.63 -0.47
N LEU A 62 -1.97 -10.24 0.79
CA LEU A 62 -1.29 -10.86 1.94
C LEU A 62 -1.70 -12.32 2.13
N ALA A 63 -2.99 -12.64 2.04
CA ALA A 63 -3.48 -14.01 2.17
C ALA A 63 -2.86 -14.94 1.10
N GLU A 64 -2.74 -14.46 -0.14
CA GLU A 64 -2.08 -15.21 -1.22
C GLU A 64 -0.57 -15.35 -0.99
N GLN A 65 0.11 -14.31 -0.48
CA GLN A 65 1.53 -14.37 -0.13
C GLN A 65 1.81 -15.36 1.00
N GLU A 66 0.95 -15.42 2.02
CA GLU A 66 1.04 -16.42 3.08
C GLU A 66 0.87 -17.85 2.54
N LEU A 67 -0.11 -18.05 1.65
CA LEU A 67 -0.31 -19.35 1.00
C LEU A 67 0.87 -19.74 0.13
N ARG A 68 1.50 -18.78 -0.55
CA ARG A 68 2.75 -18.98 -1.29
C ARG A 68 3.89 -19.41 -0.35
N ALA A 69 4.09 -18.74 0.79
CA ALA A 69 5.13 -19.11 1.76
C ALA A 69 4.96 -20.56 2.25
N LEU A 70 3.72 -20.98 2.49
CA LEU A 70 3.39 -22.38 2.85
C LEU A 70 3.76 -23.35 1.72
N ARG A 71 3.41 -23.04 0.47
CA ARG A 71 3.74 -23.87 -0.71
C ARG A 71 5.25 -24.01 -0.91
N ILE A 72 6.00 -22.92 -0.75
CA ILE A 72 7.48 -22.95 -0.80
C ILE A 72 8.03 -23.82 0.33
N GLY A 73 7.46 -23.72 1.53
CA GLY A 73 7.84 -24.56 2.68
C GLY A 73 7.65 -26.06 2.42
N ILE A 74 6.55 -26.45 1.78
CA ILE A 74 6.30 -27.85 1.37
C ILE A 74 7.39 -28.29 0.38
N LEU A 75 7.68 -27.47 -0.62
CA LEU A 75 8.67 -27.80 -1.65
C LEU A 75 10.09 -27.90 -1.08
N LEU A 76 10.46 -27.01 -0.16
CA LEU A 76 11.74 -27.08 0.57
C LEU A 76 11.89 -28.37 1.37
N ASN A 77 10.82 -28.85 2.01
CA ASN A 77 10.85 -30.12 2.75
C ASN A 77 11.06 -31.31 1.81
N GLU A 78 10.48 -31.28 0.61
CA GLU A 78 10.68 -32.32 -0.42
C GLU A 78 12.07 -32.28 -1.07
N LEU A 79 12.79 -31.17 -0.94
CA LEU A 79 14.19 -31.05 -1.33
C LEU A 79 15.16 -31.62 -0.28
N THR A 80 14.69 -32.10 0.87
CA THR A 80 15.56 -32.68 1.90
C THR A 80 15.79 -34.19 1.68
N PRO A 81 16.92 -34.76 2.14
CA PRO A 81 17.15 -36.21 2.06
C PRO A 81 16.12 -37.07 2.81
N GLN A 82 15.35 -36.48 3.73
CA GLN A 82 14.31 -37.13 4.54
C GLN A 82 12.90 -36.92 3.98
N ALA A 83 12.78 -36.38 2.76
CA ALA A 83 11.50 -36.13 2.09
C ALA A 83 10.62 -37.39 2.06
N LYS A 84 9.30 -37.19 2.21
CA LYS A 84 8.33 -38.28 2.19
C LYS A 84 8.02 -38.77 0.77
N GLY A 85 8.46 -38.02 -0.25
CA GLY A 85 8.35 -38.40 -1.65
C GLY A 85 6.99 -38.02 -2.22
N LEU A 86 6.76 -36.71 -2.40
CA LEU A 86 5.68 -36.25 -3.28
C LEU A 86 5.86 -36.83 -4.68
N SER A 87 4.74 -37.09 -5.36
CA SER A 87 4.79 -37.47 -6.77
C SER A 87 5.34 -36.33 -7.62
N ALA A 88 5.96 -36.66 -8.75
CA ALA A 88 6.45 -35.68 -9.71
C ALA A 88 5.36 -34.69 -10.15
N ASP A 89 4.12 -35.17 -10.35
CA ASP A 89 3.00 -34.33 -10.72
C ASP A 89 2.63 -33.34 -9.60
N SER A 90 2.67 -33.77 -8.33
CA SER A 90 2.44 -32.87 -7.18
C SER A 90 3.54 -31.81 -7.06
N VAL A 91 4.80 -32.16 -7.29
CA VAL A 91 5.91 -31.19 -7.30
C VAL A 91 5.72 -30.18 -8.44
N ARG A 92 5.41 -30.64 -9.66
CA ARG A 92 5.15 -29.75 -10.80
C ARG A 92 3.96 -28.82 -10.56
N ALA A 93 2.87 -29.33 -9.98
CA ALA A 93 1.71 -28.52 -9.63
C ALA A 93 2.04 -27.45 -8.59
N LEU A 94 2.83 -27.80 -7.56
CA LEU A 94 3.31 -26.84 -6.57
C LEU A 94 4.16 -25.76 -7.22
N GLN A 95 5.11 -26.12 -8.08
CA GLN A 95 5.94 -25.14 -8.79
C GLN A 95 5.13 -24.22 -9.70
N ALA A 96 4.19 -24.78 -10.48
CA ALA A 96 3.30 -23.98 -11.31
C ALA A 96 2.48 -22.99 -10.46
N SER A 97 2.06 -23.39 -9.26
CA SER A 97 1.35 -22.50 -8.32
C SER A 97 2.24 -21.39 -7.72
N LEU A 98 3.56 -21.49 -7.83
CA LEU A 98 4.52 -20.46 -7.42
C LEU A 98 4.90 -19.49 -8.55
N ALA A 99 4.54 -19.81 -9.80
CA ALA A 99 4.86 -18.96 -10.96
C ALA A 99 4.10 -17.62 -10.93
N GLY A 100 2.95 -17.57 -10.25
CA GLY A 100 2.21 -16.33 -10.03
C GLY A 100 2.80 -15.51 -8.88
N VAL A 101 3.19 -14.26 -9.16
CA VAL A 101 3.45 -13.26 -8.11
C VAL A 101 2.20 -12.41 -7.98
N VAL A 102 1.49 -12.56 -6.86
CA VAL A 102 0.41 -11.62 -6.52
C VAL A 102 1.06 -10.28 -6.20
N SER A 103 0.70 -9.27 -6.99
CA SER A 103 1.15 -7.89 -6.80
C SER A 103 0.02 -7.09 -6.18
N TYR A 104 0.40 -6.13 -5.37
CA TYR A 104 -0.49 -5.11 -4.81
C TYR A 104 -0.09 -3.77 -5.41
N ASP A 105 -1.07 -2.97 -5.84
CA ASP A 105 -0.87 -1.63 -6.41
C ASP A 105 -1.90 -0.67 -5.78
N PRO A 106 -1.51 0.11 -4.75
CA PRO A 106 -2.45 0.97 -4.02
C PRO A 106 -2.95 2.12 -4.89
N SER A 107 -4.23 2.45 -4.77
CA SER A 107 -4.76 3.73 -5.27
C SER A 107 -4.37 4.83 -4.30
N LEU A 108 -3.58 5.81 -4.74
CA LEU A 108 -3.21 6.98 -3.92
C LEU A 108 -3.72 8.29 -4.55
N GLY A 109 -4.70 8.21 -5.46
CA GLY A 109 -5.13 9.35 -6.26
C GLY A 109 -5.76 10.47 -5.42
N VAL A 110 -6.55 10.11 -4.40
CA VAL A 110 -7.16 11.11 -3.50
C VAL A 110 -6.09 11.71 -2.59
N LEU A 111 -5.22 10.87 -2.02
CA LEU A 111 -4.12 11.34 -1.19
C LEU A 111 -3.15 12.27 -1.96
N ASP A 112 -2.78 11.90 -3.19
CA ASP A 112 -1.90 12.69 -4.04
C ASP A 112 -2.52 14.05 -4.36
N LEU A 113 -3.83 14.07 -4.64
CA LEU A 113 -4.56 15.31 -4.87
C LEU A 113 -4.55 16.20 -3.62
N LEU A 114 -4.76 15.63 -2.43
CA LEU A 114 -4.72 16.36 -1.15
C LEU A 114 -3.34 16.94 -0.83
N ILE A 115 -2.27 16.20 -1.14
CA ILE A 115 -0.90 16.65 -0.95
C ILE A 115 -0.57 17.77 -1.95
N GLN A 116 -0.92 17.61 -3.22
CA GLN A 116 -0.64 18.58 -4.28
C GLN A 116 -1.43 19.88 -4.12
N SER A 117 -2.70 19.81 -3.69
CA SER A 117 -3.53 20.99 -3.47
C SER A 117 -3.20 21.73 -2.17
N GLY A 118 -2.50 21.08 -1.24
CA GLY A 118 -2.27 21.59 0.12
C GLY A 118 -3.49 21.43 1.04
N ASP A 119 -4.56 20.80 0.56
CA ASP A 119 -5.81 20.59 1.31
C ASP A 119 -5.60 19.67 2.53
N LEU A 120 -4.49 18.93 2.60
CA LEU A 120 -4.10 18.20 3.80
C LEU A 120 -4.00 19.13 5.03
N ALA A 121 -3.72 20.42 4.84
CA ALA A 121 -3.70 21.42 5.91
C ALA A 121 -5.08 21.68 6.53
N LEU A 122 -6.17 21.39 5.80
CA LEU A 122 -7.55 21.55 6.25
C LEU A 122 -7.97 20.49 7.28
N LEU A 123 -7.19 19.42 7.41
CA LEU A 123 -7.38 18.41 8.44
C LEU A 123 -6.98 18.99 9.80
N GLU A 124 -7.91 19.01 10.75
CA GLU A 124 -7.66 19.49 12.11
C GLU A 124 -6.70 18.57 12.86
N ASP A 125 -6.86 17.27 12.69
CA ASP A 125 -6.04 16.27 13.36
C ASP A 125 -4.61 16.29 12.81
N ARG A 126 -3.68 16.66 13.69
CA ARG A 126 -2.25 16.75 13.37
C ARG A 126 -1.62 15.38 13.18
N GLU A 127 -2.04 14.39 13.94
CA GLU A 127 -1.55 13.01 13.83
C GLU A 127 -1.98 12.43 12.50
N LEU A 128 -3.28 12.52 12.18
CA LEU A 128 -3.83 12.03 10.90
C LEU A 128 -3.09 12.65 9.72
N ARG A 129 -2.94 13.97 9.71
CA ARG A 129 -2.20 14.70 8.67
C ARG A 129 -0.75 14.22 8.54
N ALA A 130 -0.05 14.01 9.65
CA ALA A 130 1.34 13.57 9.62
C ALA A 130 1.48 12.15 9.06
N ARG A 131 0.58 11.24 9.44
CA ARG A 131 0.56 9.86 8.96
C ARG A 131 0.19 9.76 7.49
N LEU A 132 -0.85 10.48 7.04
CA LEU A 132 -1.22 10.57 5.63
C LEU A 132 -0.08 11.10 4.74
N ALA A 133 0.64 12.12 5.21
CA ALA A 133 1.80 12.64 4.47
C ALA A 133 2.94 11.61 4.32
N GLY A 134 3.07 10.67 5.27
CA GLY A 134 4.05 9.58 5.23
C GLY A 134 3.59 8.34 4.47
N LEU A 135 2.28 8.17 4.27
CA LEU A 135 1.68 6.94 3.74
C LEU A 135 2.16 6.57 2.33
N ALA A 136 2.36 7.56 1.47
CA ALA A 136 2.90 7.36 0.12
C ALA A 136 4.30 6.72 0.17
N SER A 137 5.17 7.21 1.05
CA SER A 137 6.53 6.68 1.21
C SER A 137 6.51 5.23 1.72
N VAL A 138 5.67 4.92 2.71
CA VAL A 138 5.57 3.55 3.26
C VAL A 138 5.02 2.58 2.20
N SER A 139 4.05 3.03 1.41
CA SER A 139 3.48 2.25 0.31
C SER A 139 4.51 1.99 -0.79
N GLU A 140 5.27 3.01 -1.19
CA GLU A 140 6.35 2.88 -2.18
C GLU A 140 7.45 1.91 -1.73
N ASP A 141 7.84 1.97 -0.44
CA ASP A 141 8.84 1.06 0.11
C ASP A 141 8.36 -0.40 0.05
N TYR A 142 7.08 -0.64 0.33
CA TYR A 142 6.47 -1.97 0.18
C TYR A 142 6.47 -2.44 -1.29
N LEU A 143 6.05 -1.59 -2.23
CA LEU A 143 6.04 -1.88 -3.66
C LEU A 143 7.44 -2.20 -4.20
N ARG A 144 8.44 -1.40 -3.80
CA ARG A 144 9.83 -1.59 -4.20
C ARG A 144 10.35 -2.97 -3.82
N ASN A 145 9.96 -3.47 -2.64
CA ASN A 145 10.35 -4.79 -2.18
C ASN A 145 9.66 -5.92 -2.97
N GLN A 146 8.43 -5.72 -3.45
CA GLN A 146 7.76 -6.66 -4.37
C GLN A 146 8.48 -6.73 -5.73
N VAL A 147 8.86 -5.58 -6.28
CA VAL A 147 9.56 -5.51 -7.57
C VAL A 147 10.93 -6.19 -7.50
N PHE A 148 11.64 -6.01 -6.38
CA PHE A 148 12.95 -6.64 -6.16
C PHE A 148 12.90 -8.18 -6.27
N LEU A 149 11.82 -8.80 -5.79
CA LEU A 149 11.62 -10.25 -5.94
C LEU A 149 11.48 -10.66 -7.41
N VAL A 150 10.61 -9.98 -8.16
CA VAL A 150 10.41 -10.26 -9.59
C VAL A 150 11.70 -10.06 -10.37
N GLN A 151 12.44 -8.98 -10.09
CA GLN A 151 13.75 -8.73 -10.72
C GLN A 151 14.79 -9.80 -10.36
N SER A 152 14.77 -10.29 -9.12
CA SER A 152 15.64 -11.38 -8.69
C SER A 152 15.33 -12.68 -9.45
N TYR A 153 14.05 -12.96 -9.74
CA TYR A 153 13.64 -14.10 -10.58
C TYR A 153 14.00 -13.94 -12.05
N LEU A 154 13.92 -12.72 -12.57
CA LEU A 154 14.18 -12.42 -13.98
C LEU A 154 15.64 -12.04 -14.27
N ASN A 155 16.55 -12.20 -13.30
CA ASN A 155 17.95 -11.84 -13.48
C ASN A 155 18.58 -12.66 -14.63
N PRO A 156 19.09 -12.00 -15.69
CA PRO A 156 19.71 -12.68 -16.83
C PRO A 156 20.86 -13.60 -16.43
N GLU A 157 21.64 -13.28 -15.39
CA GLU A 157 22.73 -14.14 -14.92
C GLU A 157 22.21 -15.43 -14.30
N ALA A 158 21.08 -15.36 -13.59
CA ALA A 158 20.40 -16.55 -13.08
C ALA A 158 19.89 -17.40 -14.25
N ILE A 159 19.24 -16.78 -15.24
CA ILE A 159 18.69 -17.45 -16.43
C ILE A 159 19.80 -18.06 -17.31
N LEU A 160 20.91 -17.36 -17.51
CA LEU A 160 22.04 -17.81 -18.32
C LEU A 160 22.85 -18.90 -17.61
N GLY A 161 22.92 -18.87 -16.28
CA GLY A 161 23.58 -19.88 -15.47
C GLY A 161 22.80 -21.18 -15.32
N THR A 162 21.46 -21.13 -15.36
CA THR A 162 20.57 -22.31 -15.22
C THR A 162 19.96 -22.78 -16.54
N GLY A 163 20.00 -21.97 -17.59
CA GLY A 163 19.33 -22.24 -18.87
C GLY A 163 17.80 -22.10 -18.84
N SER A 164 17.21 -21.68 -17.71
CA SER A 164 15.76 -21.57 -17.56
C SER A 164 15.36 -20.54 -16.49
N ILE A 165 14.22 -19.87 -16.71
CA ILE A 165 13.59 -18.94 -15.75
C ILE A 165 13.03 -19.70 -14.53
N LEU A 166 12.70 -20.97 -14.70
CA LEU A 166 12.26 -21.90 -13.66
C LEU A 166 13.25 -23.07 -13.66
N PHE A 167 13.89 -23.40 -12.54
CA PHE A 167 14.77 -24.59 -12.44
C PHE A 167 14.12 -25.78 -13.17
N ASP A 168 14.76 -26.30 -14.22
CA ASP A 168 14.25 -27.46 -14.93
C ASP A 168 14.46 -28.69 -14.04
N TYR A 169 13.41 -29.05 -13.31
CA TYR A 169 13.42 -30.18 -12.40
C TYR A 169 13.57 -31.53 -13.10
N SER A 170 13.57 -31.58 -14.44
CA SER A 170 13.92 -32.82 -15.15
C SER A 170 15.34 -33.31 -14.83
N ASP A 171 16.21 -32.43 -14.32
CA ASP A 171 17.52 -32.80 -13.78
C ASP A 171 17.47 -33.42 -12.36
N VAL A 172 16.37 -33.20 -11.61
CA VAL A 172 16.16 -33.64 -10.21
C VAL A 172 15.14 -34.78 -10.10
N ILE A 173 14.21 -34.89 -11.04
CA ILE A 173 13.16 -35.90 -11.12
C ILE A 173 13.18 -36.44 -12.55
N SER A 174 13.48 -37.73 -12.73
CA SER A 174 13.40 -38.36 -14.05
C SER A 174 11.97 -38.38 -14.57
N PHE A 175 11.84 -38.56 -15.88
CA PHE A 175 10.57 -38.61 -16.59
C PHE A 175 9.59 -39.67 -16.05
N ASP A 176 10.07 -40.69 -15.34
CA ASP A 176 9.28 -41.74 -14.68
C ASP A 176 8.83 -41.38 -13.24
N GLY A 177 9.17 -40.17 -12.77
CA GLY A 177 8.80 -39.66 -11.45
C GLY A 177 9.69 -40.15 -10.31
N THR A 178 10.78 -40.86 -10.58
CA THR A 178 11.80 -41.13 -9.57
C THR A 178 12.69 -39.91 -9.39
N LEU A 179 13.07 -39.57 -8.15
CA LEU A 179 14.09 -38.55 -7.90
C LEU A 179 15.38 -39.08 -8.53
N THR A 180 15.84 -38.43 -9.61
CA THR A 180 17.20 -38.68 -10.09
C THR A 180 18.14 -38.26 -8.97
N THR A 181 19.29 -38.90 -8.89
CA THR A 181 20.41 -38.37 -8.13
C THR A 181 20.89 -37.10 -8.87
N ALA A 182 20.07 -36.05 -8.85
CA ALA A 182 20.50 -34.71 -9.22
C ALA A 182 21.85 -34.52 -8.53
N SER A 183 22.84 -34.05 -9.29
CA SER A 183 24.12 -33.72 -8.70
C SER A 183 23.85 -32.85 -7.46
N SER A 184 24.56 -33.11 -6.35
CA SER A 184 24.35 -32.37 -5.09
C SER A 184 24.33 -30.84 -5.28
N SER A 185 25.00 -30.33 -6.32
CA SER A 185 24.95 -28.93 -6.77
C SER A 185 23.57 -28.45 -7.25
N VAL A 186 22.80 -29.24 -8.02
CA VAL A 186 21.48 -28.83 -8.51
C VAL A 186 20.48 -28.76 -7.36
N GLN A 187 20.44 -29.79 -6.51
CA GLN A 187 19.60 -29.81 -5.31
C GLN A 187 19.97 -28.65 -4.37
N LEU A 188 21.26 -28.40 -4.16
CA LEU A 188 21.74 -27.28 -3.34
C LEU A 188 21.31 -25.92 -3.89
N ASN A 189 21.37 -25.72 -5.22
CA ASN A 189 20.96 -24.47 -5.84
C ASN A 189 19.44 -24.26 -5.77
N ALA A 190 18.65 -25.31 -6.00
CA ALA A 190 17.19 -25.26 -5.82
C ALA A 190 16.83 -24.93 -4.36
N THR A 191 17.45 -25.58 -3.38
CA THR A 191 17.22 -25.28 -1.97
C THR A 191 17.56 -23.83 -1.63
N LYS A 192 18.70 -23.30 -2.10
CA LYS A 192 19.08 -21.90 -1.89
C LYS A 192 18.05 -20.94 -2.49
N PHE A 193 17.60 -21.21 -3.71
CA PHE A 193 16.61 -20.40 -4.39
C PHE A 193 15.28 -20.35 -3.63
N TYR A 194 14.70 -21.51 -3.30
CA TYR A 194 13.43 -21.55 -2.58
C TYR A 194 13.55 -21.03 -1.14
N ALA A 195 14.71 -21.17 -0.50
CA ALA A 195 14.96 -20.56 0.81
C ALA A 195 14.98 -19.03 0.71
N PHE A 196 15.59 -18.48 -0.34
CA PHE A 196 15.56 -17.05 -0.62
C PHE A 196 14.15 -16.57 -0.98
N ASP A 197 13.41 -17.27 -1.85
CA ASP A 197 12.01 -16.95 -2.18
C ASP A 197 11.14 -16.90 -0.92
N ARG A 198 11.27 -17.91 -0.06
CA ARG A 198 10.55 -17.98 1.20
C ARG A 198 10.88 -16.80 2.10
N PHE A 199 12.17 -16.51 2.30
CA PHE A 199 12.60 -15.40 3.14
C PHE A 199 12.01 -14.07 2.65
N MET A 200 12.09 -13.82 1.34
CA MET A 200 11.55 -12.60 0.76
C MET A 200 10.02 -12.54 0.82
N THR A 201 9.33 -13.67 0.63
CA THR A 201 7.87 -13.77 0.81
C THR A 201 7.46 -13.47 2.25
N GLU A 202 8.15 -14.05 3.24
CA GLU A 202 7.88 -13.79 4.66
C GLU A 202 8.16 -12.32 5.05
N LEU A 203 9.20 -11.71 4.47
CA LEU A 203 9.49 -10.29 4.64
C LEU A 203 8.35 -9.42 4.08
N MET A 204 7.87 -9.70 2.87
CA MET A 204 6.73 -9.00 2.27
C MET A 204 5.46 -9.15 3.12
N VAL A 205 5.16 -10.35 3.61
CA VAL A 205 4.00 -10.57 4.49
C VAL A 205 4.12 -9.72 5.75
N THR A 206 5.31 -9.66 6.34
CA THR A 206 5.56 -8.87 7.56
C THR A 206 5.37 -7.37 7.30
N GLN A 207 5.94 -6.85 6.21
CA GLN A 207 5.82 -5.44 5.85
C GLN A 207 4.39 -5.08 5.43
N GLY A 208 3.74 -5.92 4.65
CA GLY A 208 2.37 -5.69 4.21
C GLY A 208 1.39 -5.73 5.38
N LYS A 209 1.60 -6.56 6.41
CA LYS A 209 0.81 -6.51 7.66
C LYS A 209 0.98 -5.20 8.41
N ALA A 210 2.20 -4.65 8.44
CA ALA A 210 2.43 -3.34 9.05
C ALA A 210 1.74 -2.22 8.26
N LEU A 211 1.78 -2.26 6.92
CA LEU A 211 1.06 -1.32 6.07
C LEU A 211 -0.47 -1.47 6.19
N LEU A 212 -0.98 -2.70 6.30
CA LEU A 212 -2.40 -2.96 6.53
C LEU A 212 -2.87 -2.35 7.86
N ALA A 213 -2.10 -2.55 8.94
CA ALA A 213 -2.38 -1.95 10.23
C ALA A 213 -2.37 -0.41 10.15
N GLU A 214 -1.45 0.17 9.37
CA GLU A 214 -1.43 1.62 9.13
C GLU A 214 -2.71 2.10 8.43
N PHE A 215 -3.21 1.39 7.43
CA PHE A 215 -4.50 1.72 6.80
C PHE A 215 -5.66 1.61 7.78
N GLU A 216 -5.74 0.52 8.55
CA GLU A 216 -6.81 0.29 9.52
C GLU A 216 -6.84 1.38 10.61
N ASP A 217 -5.66 1.76 11.13
CA ASP A 217 -5.53 2.85 12.09
C ASP A 217 -5.97 4.20 11.49
N LEU A 218 -5.54 4.51 10.27
CA LEU A 218 -5.92 5.74 9.57
C LEU A 218 -7.43 5.81 9.34
N ILE A 219 -8.05 4.69 8.95
CA ILE A 219 -9.51 4.59 8.80
C ILE A 219 -10.19 4.84 10.15
N GLY A 220 -9.68 4.25 11.24
CA GLY A 220 -10.20 4.46 12.59
C GLY A 220 -10.10 5.90 13.07
N LEU A 221 -9.06 6.63 12.69
CA LEU A 221 -8.92 8.07 12.97
C LEU A 221 -9.91 8.95 12.19
N MET A 222 -10.46 8.45 11.08
CA MET A 222 -11.44 9.17 10.25
C MET A 222 -12.89 8.91 10.65
N GLU A 223 -13.17 7.86 11.43
CA GLU A 223 -14.52 7.59 11.91
C GLU A 223 -14.93 8.65 12.95
N PRO A 224 -16.14 9.22 12.83
CA PRO A 224 -16.65 10.15 13.83
C PRO A 224 -16.89 9.38 15.15
N GLY A 225 -16.13 9.72 16.19
CA GLY A 225 -16.37 9.27 17.57
C GLY A 225 -17.65 9.83 18.19
#